data_AF-A0A2I0FSI2-F1
#
_entry.id   AF-A0A2I0FSI2-F1
#
_cell.length_a   1.000
_cell.length_b   1.000
_cell.length_c   1.000
_cell.angle_alpha   90.00
_cell.angle_beta   90.00
_cell.angle_gamma   90.00
#
_symmetry.space_group_name_H-M   'P 1'
#
loop_
_entity.id
_entity.type
_entity.pdbx_description
1 polymer ?
#
loop_
_entity_poly.entity_id
_entity_poly.type
_entity_poly.pdbx_seq_one_letter_code
_entity_poly.pdbx_strand_id
1 'polypeptide(L)'
;MGQSMGREASSSRSTGRQNTAVTLEVILRRAEDPKDHGVESIGLTYEQFLRRAARDIGARFYRSHQGTEEEIRNQGLKRSVGAAPVGIEYITAIICHTARTGGSEGKVLSLSSNIHVARRFRRPNTSFVTLHSLGNTRYQSIEKIILDNADLLLSQKRITAATLAKALRQIRAQDESEIFYLEGDIPASHIESII
;
A
#
# COMPACT_ATOMS: atom_id res chain seq x y z
N MET A 1 34.07 -66.66 7.44
CA MET A 1 33.43 -66.20 6.19
C MET A 1 32.29 -65.27 6.57
N GLY A 2 32.56 -63.96 6.56
CA GLY A 2 31.58 -62.93 6.95
C GLY A 2 30.69 -62.54 5.77
N GLN A 3 29.38 -62.50 5.99
CA GLN A 3 28.43 -61.93 5.04
C GLN A 3 28.13 -60.49 5.45
N SER A 4 28.57 -59.53 4.63
CA SER A 4 28.14 -58.14 4.64
C SER A 4 27.19 -57.98 3.46
N MET A 5 25.89 -57.89 3.72
CA MET A 5 24.91 -57.47 2.71
C MET A 5 24.67 -55.97 2.86
N GLY A 6 24.97 -55.26 1.77
CA GLY A 6 24.89 -53.82 1.65
C GLY A 6 23.48 -53.29 1.87
N ARG A 7 23.39 -52.20 2.63
CA ARG A 7 22.23 -51.32 2.65
C ARG A 7 22.25 -50.48 1.38
N GLU A 8 21.30 -50.71 0.48
CA GLU A 8 20.97 -49.74 -0.55
C GLU A 8 20.41 -48.49 0.13
N ALA A 9 21.16 -47.39 0.00
CA ALA A 9 20.71 -46.08 0.40
C ALA A 9 19.67 -45.60 -0.62
N SER A 10 18.40 -45.67 -0.24
CA SER A 10 17.31 -45.01 -0.94
C SER A 10 17.58 -43.50 -0.98
N SER A 11 18.11 -43.01 -2.10
CA SER A 11 18.25 -41.58 -2.35
C SER A 11 16.85 -40.99 -2.51
N SER A 12 16.31 -40.43 -1.43
CA SER A 12 15.14 -39.59 -1.48
C SER A 12 15.45 -38.38 -2.36
N ARG A 13 14.87 -38.35 -3.56
CA ARG A 13 14.74 -37.13 -4.37
C ARG A 13 13.91 -36.14 -3.57
N SER A 14 14.58 -35.35 -2.73
CA SER A 14 14.10 -34.05 -2.31
C SER A 14 13.90 -33.23 -3.59
N THR A 15 12.69 -33.22 -4.12
CA THR A 15 12.24 -32.20 -5.07
C THR A 15 12.49 -30.87 -4.40
N GLY A 16 13.61 -30.24 -4.78
CA GLY A 16 13.99 -28.92 -4.33
C GLY A 16 12.80 -28.01 -4.61
N ARG A 17 12.10 -27.63 -3.55
CA ARG A 17 11.17 -26.51 -3.56
C ARG A 17 12.05 -25.32 -3.89
N GLN A 18 12.17 -25.02 -5.19
CA GLN A 18 12.85 -23.83 -5.67
C GLN A 18 12.27 -22.70 -4.84
N ASN A 19 13.13 -22.05 -4.06
CA ASN A 19 12.74 -20.96 -3.19
C ASN A 19 12.46 -19.76 -4.10
N THR A 20 11.34 -19.81 -4.83
CA THR A 20 10.90 -18.76 -5.73
C THR A 20 10.75 -17.51 -4.89
N ALA A 21 11.46 -16.45 -5.29
CA ALA A 21 11.37 -15.17 -4.63
C ALA A 21 9.89 -14.76 -4.53
N VAL A 22 9.46 -14.39 -3.34
CA VAL A 22 8.09 -13.94 -3.12
C VAL A 22 7.98 -12.51 -3.64
N THR A 23 7.32 -12.35 -4.79
CA THR A 23 7.07 -11.07 -5.46
C THR A 23 5.57 -10.76 -5.51
N LEU A 24 5.23 -9.51 -5.82
CA LEU A 24 3.87 -9.06 -6.09
C LEU A 24 3.19 -9.91 -7.16
N GLU A 25 3.87 -10.16 -8.28
CA GLU A 25 3.36 -10.98 -9.37
C GLU A 25 3.09 -12.42 -8.91
N VAL A 26 4.02 -13.02 -8.17
CA VAL A 26 3.85 -14.38 -7.61
C VAL A 26 2.66 -14.42 -6.66
N ILE A 27 2.50 -13.42 -5.78
CA ILE A 27 1.38 -13.34 -4.84
C ILE A 27 0.03 -13.26 -5.59
N LEU A 28 -0.06 -12.39 -6.60
CA LEU A 28 -1.30 -12.22 -7.38
C LEU A 28 -1.62 -13.45 -8.21
N ARG A 29 -0.64 -14.04 -8.92
CA ARG A 29 -0.83 -15.28 -9.70
C ARG A 29 -1.27 -16.45 -8.82
N ARG A 30 -0.71 -16.59 -7.60
CA ARG A 30 -1.12 -17.63 -6.65
C ARG A 30 -2.54 -17.40 -6.14
N ALA A 31 -2.94 -16.16 -5.88
CA ALA A 31 -4.30 -15.82 -5.46
C ALA A 31 -5.36 -16.00 -6.56
N GLU A 32 -4.94 -16.12 -7.83
CA GLU A 32 -5.79 -16.45 -8.97
C GLU A 32 -5.98 -17.97 -9.15
N ASP A 33 -5.07 -18.81 -8.64
CA ASP A 33 -5.15 -20.26 -8.77
C ASP A 33 -6.17 -20.83 -7.76
N PRO A 34 -7.33 -21.34 -8.21
CA PRO A 34 -8.33 -21.91 -7.30
C PRO A 34 -7.84 -23.18 -6.57
N LYS A 35 -6.73 -23.77 -7.00
CA LYS A 35 -6.11 -24.95 -6.38
C LYS A 35 -5.06 -24.59 -5.33
N ASP A 36 -4.62 -23.33 -5.25
CA ASP A 36 -3.68 -22.88 -4.21
C ASP A 36 -4.44 -22.49 -2.94
N HIS A 37 -4.71 -23.48 -2.09
CA HIS A 37 -5.36 -23.26 -0.79
C HIS A 37 -4.49 -22.50 0.23
N GLY A 38 -3.23 -22.20 -0.11
CA GLY A 38 -2.30 -21.49 0.76
C GLY A 38 -2.40 -19.96 0.67
N VAL A 39 -3.17 -19.43 -0.29
CA VAL A 39 -3.37 -17.98 -0.47
C VAL A 39 -4.86 -17.71 -0.64
N GLU A 40 -5.42 -16.88 0.22
CA GLU A 40 -6.80 -16.40 0.06
C GLU A 40 -6.95 -15.58 -1.23
N SER A 41 -8.08 -15.75 -1.92
CA SER A 41 -8.36 -14.99 -3.14
C SER A 41 -8.32 -13.48 -2.88
N ILE A 42 -7.66 -12.76 -3.79
CA ILE A 42 -7.57 -11.30 -3.76
C ILE A 42 -8.68 -10.66 -4.61
N GLY A 43 -9.22 -11.39 -5.59
CA GLY A 43 -10.23 -10.87 -6.52
C GLY A 43 -9.70 -9.80 -7.48
N LEU A 44 -8.38 -9.77 -7.70
CA LEU A 44 -7.68 -8.88 -8.62
C LEU A 44 -6.56 -9.65 -9.30
N THR A 45 -6.49 -9.61 -10.64
CA THR A 45 -5.39 -10.24 -11.37
C THR A 45 -4.16 -9.35 -11.45
N TYR A 46 -2.99 -9.92 -11.75
CA TYR A 46 -1.78 -9.11 -11.95
C TYR A 46 -1.94 -8.06 -13.05
N GLU A 47 -2.51 -8.43 -14.19
CA GLU A 47 -2.76 -7.48 -15.28
C GLU A 47 -3.77 -6.39 -14.90
N GLN A 48 -4.84 -6.74 -14.16
CA GLN A 48 -5.79 -5.76 -13.65
C GLN A 48 -5.10 -4.78 -12.71
N PHE A 49 -4.21 -5.28 -11.84
CA PHE A 49 -3.41 -4.45 -10.95
C PHE A 49 -2.49 -3.50 -11.73
N LEU A 50 -1.77 -3.97 -12.75
CA LEU A 50 -0.93 -3.13 -13.60
C LEU A 50 -1.74 -2.00 -14.27
N ARG A 51 -2.94 -2.32 -14.78
CA ARG A 51 -3.84 -1.31 -15.35
C ARG A 51 -4.30 -0.29 -14.32
N ARG A 52 -4.51 -0.67 -13.07
CA ARG A 52 -4.85 0.27 -11.97
C ARG A 52 -3.68 1.16 -11.60
N ALA A 53 -2.47 0.59 -11.50
CA ALA A 53 -1.25 1.32 -11.18
C ALA A 53 -0.86 2.36 -12.25
N ALA A 54 -1.24 2.13 -13.51
CA ALA A 54 -0.97 3.05 -14.62
C ALA A 54 -2.04 4.14 -14.82
N ARG A 55 -3.10 4.18 -14.01
CA ARG A 55 -4.16 5.19 -14.14
C ARG A 55 -3.64 6.58 -13.79
N ASP A 56 -4.14 7.57 -14.53
CA ASP A 56 -4.04 8.96 -14.11
C ASP A 56 -4.80 9.15 -12.80
N ILE A 57 -4.12 9.69 -11.79
CA ILE A 57 -4.69 10.00 -10.47
C ILE A 57 -5.41 11.34 -10.46
N GLY A 58 -5.30 12.13 -11.53
CA GLY A 58 -5.86 13.47 -11.64
C GLY A 58 -5.04 14.52 -10.89
N ALA A 59 -5.52 15.77 -10.95
CA ALA A 59 -4.83 16.92 -10.38
C ALA A 59 -5.39 17.39 -9.02
N ARG A 60 -6.56 16.91 -8.61
CA ARG A 60 -7.23 17.36 -7.37
C ARG A 60 -7.48 16.22 -6.41
N PHE A 61 -7.16 16.46 -5.15
CA PHE A 61 -7.32 15.48 -4.07
C PHE A 61 -8.02 16.11 -2.87
N TYR A 62 -8.64 15.25 -2.06
CA TYR A 62 -9.49 15.67 -0.96
C TYR A 62 -9.15 14.90 0.30
N ARG A 63 -9.22 15.58 1.46
CA ARG A 63 -9.04 14.95 2.77
C ARG A 63 -9.81 15.70 3.85
N SER A 64 -10.46 14.96 4.74
CA SER A 64 -10.84 15.51 6.06
C SER A 64 -9.64 15.40 6.99
N HIS A 65 -9.11 16.54 7.46
CA HIS A 65 -7.88 16.63 8.25
C HIS A 65 -8.15 17.20 9.63
N GLN A 66 -7.47 16.68 10.65
CA GLN A 66 -7.54 17.22 12.00
C GLN A 66 -6.65 18.45 12.09
N GLY A 67 -7.23 19.56 12.53
CA GLY A 67 -6.57 20.86 12.56
C GLY A 67 -7.55 21.97 12.19
N THR A 68 -7.26 23.18 12.62
CA THR A 68 -7.99 24.39 12.25
C THR A 68 -7.59 24.86 10.85
N GLU A 69 -8.43 25.70 10.25
CA GLU A 69 -8.09 26.33 8.97
C GLU A 69 -6.79 27.13 9.06
N GLU A 70 -6.60 27.89 10.14
CA GLU A 70 -5.39 28.71 10.34
C GLU A 70 -4.12 27.85 10.41
N GLU A 71 -4.13 26.76 11.19
CA GLU A 71 -3.00 25.83 11.28
C GLU A 71 -2.66 25.24 9.91
N ILE A 72 -3.67 24.81 9.15
CA ILE A 72 -3.48 24.19 7.84
C ILE A 72 -2.95 25.20 6.82
N ARG A 73 -3.45 26.45 6.83
CA ARG A 73 -2.94 27.51 5.95
C ARG A 73 -1.48 27.84 6.23
N ASN A 74 -1.08 27.82 7.49
CA ASN A 74 0.28 28.21 7.89
C ASN A 74 1.28 27.06 7.73
N GLN A 75 0.87 25.82 7.99
CA GLN A 75 1.80 24.68 8.14
C GLN A 75 1.59 23.57 7.11
N GLY A 76 0.49 23.60 6.35
CA GLY A 76 0.07 22.51 5.48
C GLY A 76 -0.56 21.36 6.26
N LEU A 77 -0.52 20.15 5.70
CA LEU A 77 -1.02 18.94 6.37
C LEU A 77 0.12 18.21 7.04
N LYS A 78 0.01 18.08 8.37
CA LYS A 78 1.02 17.42 9.21
C LYS A 78 0.58 16.02 9.60
N ARG A 79 1.52 15.08 9.55
CA ARG A 79 1.31 13.74 10.15
C ARG A 79 1.38 13.84 11.67
N SER A 80 0.79 12.86 12.34
CA SER A 80 0.84 12.75 13.79
C SER A 80 2.28 12.65 14.30
N VAL A 81 2.51 13.11 15.53
CA VAL A 81 3.79 12.93 16.22
C VAL A 81 4.17 11.44 16.25
N GLY A 82 5.43 11.13 15.95
CA GLY A 82 5.93 9.75 15.85
C GLY A 82 5.61 9.07 14.51
N ALA A 83 5.18 9.80 13.48
CA ALA A 83 5.07 9.28 12.12
C ALA A 83 6.43 8.81 11.59
N ALA A 84 6.39 7.80 10.71
CA ALA A 84 7.60 7.26 10.09
C ALA A 84 8.39 8.34 9.33
N PRO A 85 9.72 8.32 9.38
CA PRO A 85 10.54 9.18 8.56
C PRO A 85 10.27 8.91 7.07
N VAL A 86 10.53 9.89 6.22
CA VAL A 86 10.38 9.79 4.76
C VAL A 86 11.24 8.65 4.18
N GLY A 87 10.98 8.25 2.94
CA GLY A 87 11.70 7.15 2.28
C GLY A 87 11.06 5.79 2.55
N ILE A 88 11.90 4.76 2.71
CA ILE A 88 11.43 3.36 2.71
C ILE A 88 10.54 3.04 3.93
N GLU A 89 10.80 3.66 5.08
CA GLU A 89 9.98 3.53 6.28
C GLU A 89 8.59 4.11 6.07
N TYR A 90 8.48 5.25 5.39
CA TYR A 90 7.19 5.87 5.06
C TYR A 90 6.41 5.04 4.04
N ILE A 91 7.07 4.53 3.00
CA ILE A 91 6.44 3.64 2.02
C ILE A 91 5.92 2.36 2.70
N THR A 92 6.71 1.79 3.61
CA THR A 92 6.29 0.65 4.44
C THR A 92 5.03 1.01 5.24
N ALA A 93 5.02 2.18 5.88
CA ALA A 93 3.87 2.66 6.66
C ALA A 93 2.61 2.85 5.80
N ILE A 94 2.74 3.33 4.55
CA ILE A 94 1.65 3.47 3.58
C ILE A 94 1.04 2.10 3.27
N ILE A 95 1.85 1.11 2.87
CA ILE A 95 1.33 -0.24 2.54
C ILE A 95 0.68 -0.89 3.77
N CYS A 96 1.29 -0.71 4.95
CA CYS A 96 0.71 -1.21 6.20
C CYS A 96 -0.58 -0.49 6.58
N HIS A 97 -0.74 0.79 6.23
CA HIS A 97 -1.98 1.51 6.42
C HIS A 97 -3.10 0.93 5.57
N THR A 98 -2.87 0.76 4.26
CA THR A 98 -3.87 0.17 3.35
C THR A 98 -4.21 -1.28 3.73
N ALA A 99 -3.26 -2.03 4.32
CA ALA A 99 -3.54 -3.38 4.83
C ALA A 99 -4.42 -3.42 6.10
N ARG A 100 -4.65 -2.31 6.81
CA ARG A 100 -5.43 -2.31 8.05
C ARG A 100 -6.91 -2.04 7.78
N THR A 101 -7.75 -2.58 8.66
CA THR A 101 -9.16 -2.18 8.75
C THR A 101 -9.22 -1.03 9.77
N GLY A 102 -9.12 0.21 9.30
CA GLY A 102 -9.06 1.41 10.16
C GLY A 102 -8.02 2.44 9.71
N GLY A 103 -8.07 3.64 10.30
CA GLY A 103 -7.15 4.73 9.97
C GLY A 103 -5.70 4.48 10.39
N SER A 104 -4.76 5.29 9.88
CA SER A 104 -3.33 5.23 10.22
C SER A 104 -2.97 5.86 11.56
N GLU A 105 -3.95 6.27 12.36
CA GLU A 105 -3.76 7.21 13.50
C GLU A 105 -3.05 8.50 13.07
N GLY A 106 -3.12 8.86 11.78
CA GLY A 106 -2.44 10.01 11.17
C GLY A 106 -0.94 9.81 10.90
N LYS A 107 -0.41 8.58 11.02
CA LYS A 107 0.98 8.27 10.66
C LYS A 107 1.27 8.40 9.16
N VAL A 108 0.22 8.33 8.34
CA VAL A 108 0.27 8.64 6.89
C VAL A 108 -0.92 9.50 6.49
N LEU A 109 -0.73 10.33 5.47
CA LEU A 109 -1.77 11.21 4.93
C LEU A 109 -2.38 10.59 3.67
N SER A 110 -3.42 9.78 3.86
CA SER A 110 -4.23 9.26 2.74
C SER A 110 -5.13 10.37 2.18
N LEU A 111 -5.09 10.53 0.86
CA LEU A 111 -5.92 11.43 0.09
C LEU A 111 -6.85 10.62 -0.80
N SER A 112 -7.98 11.23 -1.16
CA SER A 112 -8.98 10.64 -2.04
C SER A 112 -9.13 11.51 -3.28
N SER A 113 -9.29 10.90 -4.45
CA SER A 113 -9.65 11.63 -5.69
C SER A 113 -11.16 11.88 -5.77
N ASN A 114 -11.94 11.23 -4.92
CA ASN A 114 -13.39 11.38 -4.83
C ASN A 114 -13.82 12.23 -3.63
N ILE A 115 -14.32 13.43 -3.90
CA ILE A 115 -14.82 14.35 -2.88
C ILE A 115 -15.86 13.71 -1.94
N HIS A 116 -16.71 12.81 -2.45
CA HIS A 116 -17.74 12.14 -1.65
C HIS A 116 -17.15 11.15 -0.66
N VAL A 117 -16.07 10.46 -1.02
CA VAL A 117 -15.40 9.53 -0.11
C VAL A 117 -14.65 10.30 0.96
N ALA A 118 -13.88 11.33 0.59
CA ALA A 118 -13.21 12.20 1.56
C ALA A 118 -14.17 12.83 2.59
N ARG A 119 -15.37 13.23 2.16
CA ARG A 119 -16.40 13.82 3.04
C ARG A 119 -16.95 12.85 4.09
N ARG A 120 -16.97 11.54 3.82
CA ARG A 120 -17.41 10.52 4.80
C ARG A 120 -16.51 10.47 6.04
N PHE A 121 -15.29 10.99 5.94
CA PHE A 121 -14.34 11.05 7.04
C PHE A 121 -14.42 12.34 7.87
N ARG A 122 -15.37 13.24 7.59
CA ARG A 122 -15.61 14.43 8.41
C ARG A 122 -15.99 14.00 9.83
N ARG A 123 -15.31 14.60 10.81
CA ARG A 123 -15.55 14.44 12.24
C ARG A 123 -15.56 15.81 12.90
N PRO A 124 -16.07 15.94 14.15
CA PRO A 124 -15.83 17.15 14.94
C PRO A 124 -14.33 17.48 14.96
N ASN A 125 -13.98 18.76 14.87
CA ASN A 125 -12.60 19.27 14.86
C ASN A 125 -11.75 18.82 13.65
N THR A 126 -12.39 18.56 12.51
CA THR A 126 -11.70 18.36 11.24
C THR A 126 -12.07 19.44 10.23
N SER A 127 -11.08 19.90 9.48
CA SER A 127 -11.25 20.75 8.30
C SER A 127 -11.21 19.89 7.04
N PHE A 128 -12.06 20.20 6.08
CA PHE A 128 -12.07 19.57 4.77
C PHE A 128 -11.15 20.33 3.82
N VAL A 129 -10.17 19.63 3.28
CA VAL A 129 -9.08 20.22 2.52
C VAL A 129 -9.15 19.73 1.08
N THR A 130 -9.04 20.67 0.14
CA THR A 130 -8.80 20.39 -1.27
C THR A 130 -7.34 20.70 -1.58
N LEU A 131 -6.68 19.77 -2.25
CA LEU A 131 -5.30 19.90 -2.68
C LEU A 131 -5.21 19.86 -4.19
N HIS A 132 -4.24 20.58 -4.75
CA HIS A 132 -3.91 20.50 -6.16
C HIS A 132 -2.50 19.92 -6.32
N SER A 133 -2.35 18.91 -7.18
CA SER A 133 -1.06 18.24 -7.38
C SER A 133 -0.02 19.16 -8.01
N LEU A 134 -0.47 20.19 -8.76
CA LEU A 134 0.41 21.12 -9.50
C LEU A 134 1.41 20.38 -10.43
N GLY A 135 1.03 19.20 -10.92
CA GLY A 135 1.92 18.34 -11.73
C GLY A 135 3.05 17.67 -10.93
N ASN A 136 3.00 17.72 -9.60
CA ASN A 136 4.02 17.14 -8.74
C ASN A 136 3.95 15.60 -8.75
N THR A 137 5.02 14.98 -9.24
CA THR A 137 5.17 13.52 -9.40
C THR A 137 5.33 12.76 -8.07
N ARG A 138 5.43 13.48 -6.95
CA ARG A 138 5.44 12.89 -5.60
C ARG A 138 4.06 12.47 -5.12
N TYR A 139 2.98 12.88 -5.78
CA TYR A 139 1.67 12.29 -5.56
C TYR A 139 1.55 10.99 -6.35
N GLN A 140 1.26 9.90 -5.65
CA GLN A 140 1.11 8.58 -6.27
C GLN A 140 -0.07 7.82 -5.67
N SER A 141 -0.73 7.01 -6.50
CA SER A 141 -1.70 6.02 -6.06
C SER A 141 -1.05 4.92 -5.26
N ILE A 142 -1.81 4.30 -4.34
CA ILE A 142 -1.37 3.12 -3.62
C ILE A 142 -0.97 1.97 -4.55
N GLU A 143 -1.68 1.79 -5.67
CA GLU A 143 -1.33 0.78 -6.66
C GLU A 143 0.04 1.04 -7.28
N LYS A 144 0.37 2.29 -7.63
CA LYS A 144 1.69 2.64 -8.16
C LYS A 144 2.79 2.45 -7.11
N ILE A 145 2.53 2.86 -5.87
CA ILE A 145 3.47 2.70 -4.75
C ILE A 145 3.77 1.22 -4.52
N ILE A 146 2.75 0.37 -4.50
CA ILE A 146 2.92 -1.08 -4.36
C ILE A 146 3.69 -1.65 -5.55
N LEU A 147 3.33 -1.29 -6.78
CA LEU A 147 4.01 -1.78 -7.99
C LEU A 147 5.51 -1.50 -7.95
N ASP A 148 5.90 -0.29 -7.54
CA ASP A 148 7.29 0.16 -7.58
C ASP A 148 8.13 -0.38 -6.40
N ASN A 149 7.52 -0.71 -5.27
CA ASN A 149 8.26 -0.91 -4.02
C ASN A 149 8.03 -2.26 -3.33
N ALA A 150 6.94 -2.98 -3.63
CA ALA A 150 6.55 -4.15 -2.85
C ALA A 150 7.61 -5.26 -2.85
N ASP A 151 8.22 -5.55 -4.00
CA ASP A 151 9.22 -6.62 -4.13
C ASP A 151 10.49 -6.33 -3.32
N LEU A 152 10.95 -5.07 -3.32
CA LEU A 152 12.05 -4.64 -2.49
C LEU A 152 11.70 -4.79 -1.00
N LEU A 153 10.50 -4.35 -0.60
CA LEU A 153 10.07 -4.43 0.79
C LEU A 153 9.87 -5.87 1.28
N LEU A 154 9.41 -6.78 0.42
CA LEU A 154 9.30 -8.21 0.69
C LEU A 154 10.68 -8.84 0.86
N SER A 155 11.61 -8.57 -0.06
CA SER A 155 12.98 -9.11 0.00
C SER A 155 13.74 -8.64 1.25
N GLN A 156 13.51 -7.40 1.69
CA GLN A 156 14.07 -6.82 2.91
C GLN A 156 13.28 -7.17 4.19
N LYS A 157 12.22 -7.99 4.08
CA LYS A 157 11.33 -8.37 5.20
C LYS A 157 10.71 -7.17 5.94
N ARG A 158 10.56 -6.04 5.27
CA ARG A 158 9.90 -4.82 5.79
C ARG A 158 8.38 -5.00 5.84
N ILE A 159 7.84 -5.78 4.90
CA ILE A 159 6.46 -6.25 4.88
C ILE A 159 6.43 -7.76 4.68
N THR A 160 5.31 -8.40 5.04
CA THR A 160 5.07 -9.82 4.75
C THR A 160 4.17 -9.98 3.53
N ALA A 161 4.19 -11.17 2.91
CA ALA A 161 3.25 -11.52 1.85
C ALA A 161 1.77 -11.38 2.29
N ALA A 162 1.47 -11.73 3.56
CA ALA A 162 0.15 -11.58 4.13
C ALA A 162 -0.27 -10.11 4.27
N THR A 163 0.65 -9.23 4.66
CA THR A 163 0.42 -7.77 4.70
C THR A 163 0.09 -7.25 3.30
N LEU A 164 0.87 -7.63 2.30
CA LEU A 164 0.65 -7.19 0.92
C LEU A 164 -0.68 -7.72 0.35
N ALA A 165 -0.95 -9.02 0.52
CA ALA A 165 -2.22 -9.63 0.09
C ALA A 165 -3.43 -8.92 0.71
N LYS A 166 -3.32 -8.55 2.00
CA LYS A 166 -4.38 -7.81 2.69
C LYS A 166 -4.56 -6.39 2.13
N ALA A 167 -3.48 -5.67 1.81
CA ALA A 167 -3.56 -4.36 1.14
C ALA A 167 -4.23 -4.47 -0.23
N LEU A 168 -3.85 -5.47 -1.04
CA LEU A 168 -4.44 -5.70 -2.37
C LEU A 168 -5.95 -5.98 -2.30
N ARG A 169 -6.40 -6.73 -1.29
CA ARG A 169 -7.84 -6.93 -1.05
C ARG A 169 -8.57 -5.64 -0.66
N GLN A 170 -7.95 -4.78 0.14
CA GLN A 170 -8.54 -3.50 0.53
C GLN A 170 -8.67 -2.58 -0.69
N ILE A 171 -7.64 -2.49 -1.53
CA ILE A 171 -7.70 -1.78 -2.81
C ILE A 171 -8.86 -2.29 -3.67
N ARG A 172 -9.02 -3.61 -3.76
CA ARG A 172 -10.11 -4.20 -4.54
C ARG A 172 -11.49 -3.87 -3.96
N ALA A 173 -11.63 -3.89 -2.65
CA ALA A 173 -12.89 -3.70 -1.94
C ALA A 173 -13.37 -2.24 -1.91
N GLN A 174 -12.45 -1.28 -1.80
CA GLN A 174 -12.79 0.15 -1.73
C GLN A 174 -13.19 0.73 -3.08
N ASP A 175 -12.75 0.11 -4.17
CA ASP A 175 -12.95 0.54 -5.57
C ASP A 175 -12.54 2.00 -5.87
N GLU A 176 -11.80 2.61 -4.94
CA GLU A 176 -11.14 3.90 -5.08
C GLU A 176 -9.63 3.70 -4.85
N SER A 177 -8.82 4.48 -5.55
CA SER A 177 -7.38 4.52 -5.32
C SER A 177 -7.06 5.60 -4.29
N GLU A 178 -6.55 5.17 -3.12
CA GLU A 178 -5.93 6.08 -2.15
C GLU A 178 -4.67 6.71 -2.76
N ILE A 179 -4.47 7.99 -2.51
CA ILE A 179 -3.35 8.78 -3.04
C ILE A 179 -2.51 9.30 -1.89
N PHE A 180 -1.18 9.27 -2.05
CA PHE A 180 -0.22 9.69 -1.03
C PHE A 180 0.81 10.64 -1.60
N TYR A 181 1.24 11.61 -0.78
CA TYR A 181 2.41 12.45 -1.05
C TYR A 181 3.65 11.80 -0.45
N LEU A 182 4.62 11.41 -1.28
CA LEU A 182 5.75 10.55 -0.86
C LEU A 182 6.80 11.23 0.03
N GLU A 183 6.80 12.57 0.13
CA GLU A 183 7.74 13.30 1.00
C GLU A 183 7.19 13.54 2.42
N GLY A 184 6.10 12.83 2.78
CA GLY A 184 5.56 12.83 4.14
C GLY A 184 4.49 13.89 4.34
N ASP A 185 4.86 15.01 4.97
CA ASP A 185 3.93 16.10 5.22
C ASP A 185 3.66 16.86 3.92
N ILE A 186 2.45 17.40 3.77
CA ILE A 186 2.07 18.14 2.56
C ILE A 186 2.19 19.64 2.83
N PRO A 187 2.96 20.40 2.04
CA PRO A 187 3.18 21.82 2.29
C PRO A 187 1.91 22.66 2.06
N ALA A 188 1.82 23.79 2.75
CA ALA A 188 0.71 24.74 2.62
C ALA A 188 0.50 25.24 1.18
N SER A 189 1.58 25.33 0.39
CA SER A 189 1.53 25.75 -1.01
C SER A 189 0.73 24.81 -1.92
N HIS A 190 0.45 23.57 -1.50
CA HIS A 190 -0.35 22.62 -2.27
C HIS A 190 -1.85 22.69 -1.93
N ILE A 191 -2.23 23.50 -0.94
CA ILE A 191 -3.62 23.63 -0.46
C ILE A 191 -4.36 24.61 -1.38
N GLU A 192 -5.42 24.13 -2.04
CA GLU A 192 -6.27 24.94 -2.91
C GLU A 192 -7.39 25.62 -2.10
N SER A 193 -8.05 24.87 -1.21
CA SER A 193 -9.12 25.41 -0.35
C SER A 193 -9.32 24.60 0.92
N ILE A 194 -9.94 25.23 1.93
CA ILE A 194 -10.28 24.64 3.23
C ILE A 194 -11.73 25.04 3.56
N ILE A 195 -12.55 24.06 3.98
CA ILE A 195 -14.00 24.19 4.28
C ILE A 195 -14.33 23.40 5.55
#